data_AF-A0AAD8MH48-F1
#
_entry.id   AF-A0AAD8MH48-F1
#
_cell.length_a   1.000
_cell.length_b   1.000
_cell.length_c   1.000
_cell.angle_alpha   90.00
_cell.angle_beta   90.00
_cell.angle_gamma   90.00
#
_symmetry.space_group_name_H-M   'P 1'
#
loop_
_entity.id
_entity.type
_entity.pdbx_description
1 polymer ?
#
loop_
_entity_poly.entity_id
_entity_poly.type
_entity_poly.pdbx_seq_one_letter_code
_entity_poly.pdbx_strand_id
1 'polypeptide(L)'
;MSETTLGHEEKSRLVLEQAMLAKDAMNVIACEGTTRIERPERYKRWIPRIRKSGFVQIHLPEEIIEKIEAKVRLQYHRKFFAREENNWMVQGWNGRVLYGLSL
;
A
#
# COMPACT_ATOMS: atom_id res chain seq x y z
N MET A 1 12.83 2.69 -2.54
CA MET A 1 11.83 3.52 -3.24
C MET A 1 12.27 4.97 -3.15
N SER A 2 12.33 5.54 -1.94
CA SER A 2 12.84 6.90 -1.67
C SER A 2 14.22 7.17 -2.27
N GLU A 3 15.20 6.29 -2.06
CA GLU A 3 16.56 6.41 -2.65
C GLU A 3 16.59 6.57 -4.18
N THR A 4 15.61 5.98 -4.86
CA THR A 4 15.53 5.97 -6.32
C THR A 4 14.65 7.09 -6.89
N THR A 5 13.90 7.79 -6.04
CA THR A 5 12.90 8.79 -6.47
C THR A 5 13.11 10.17 -5.86
N LEU A 6 13.86 10.28 -4.76
CA LEU A 6 14.09 11.52 -4.03
C LEU A 6 15.61 11.75 -3.83
N GLY A 7 16.00 13.01 -3.76
CA GLY A 7 17.39 13.38 -3.45
C GLY A 7 17.79 12.98 -2.02
N HIS A 8 19.09 12.78 -1.78
CA HIS A 8 19.58 12.37 -0.46
C HIS A 8 19.32 13.42 0.64
N GLU A 9 19.45 14.70 0.30
CA GLU A 9 19.26 15.82 1.23
C GLU A 9 17.83 16.39 1.23
N GLU A 10 16.91 15.73 0.55
CA GLU A 10 15.55 16.22 0.46
C GLU A 10 14.84 16.04 1.81
N LYS A 11 14.45 17.15 2.45
CA LYS A 11 13.76 17.12 3.75
C LYS A 11 12.50 16.24 3.73
N SER A 12 11.80 16.20 2.61
CA SER A 12 10.63 15.32 2.37
C SER A 12 10.97 13.85 2.61
N ARG A 13 12.16 13.41 2.19
CA ARG A 13 12.64 12.04 2.36
C ARG A 13 12.89 11.73 3.84
N LEU A 14 13.53 12.65 4.57
CA LEU A 14 13.78 12.49 6.01
C LEU A 14 12.47 12.37 6.80
N VAL A 15 11.47 13.20 6.49
CA VAL A 15 10.16 13.13 7.13
C VAL A 15 9.49 11.78 6.84
N LEU A 16 9.49 11.33 5.58
CA LEU A 16 8.90 10.05 5.21
C LEU A 16 9.60 8.88 5.92
N GLU A 17 10.93 8.83 5.87
CA GLU A 17 11.70 7.70 6.40
C GLU A 17 11.71 7.66 7.94
N GLN A 18 11.94 8.80 8.59
CA GLN A 18 12.12 8.86 10.04
C GLN A 18 10.81 9.09 10.80
N ALA A 19 9.94 10.00 10.34
CA ALA A 19 8.76 10.37 11.10
C ALA A 19 7.57 9.44 10.85
N MET A 20 7.54 8.75 9.71
CA MET A 20 6.47 7.82 9.35
C MET A 20 6.97 6.37 9.39
N LEU A 21 7.83 5.97 8.45
CA LEU A 21 8.19 4.56 8.27
C LEU A 21 8.94 3.97 9.47
N ALA A 22 9.90 4.71 10.05
CA ALA A 22 10.65 4.22 11.21
C ALA A 22 9.76 4.05 12.45
N LYS A 23 8.74 4.90 12.62
CA LYS A 23 7.78 4.80 13.73
C LYS A 23 6.94 3.52 13.62
N ASP A 24 6.42 3.24 12.42
CA ASP A 24 5.61 2.04 12.17
C ASP A 24 6.48 0.78 12.32
N ALA A 25 7.69 0.80 11.77
CA ALA A 25 8.65 -0.29 11.91
C ALA A 25 8.99 -0.57 13.37
N MET A 26 9.23 0.49 14.16
CA MET A 26 9.51 0.35 15.59
C MET A 26 8.31 -0.26 16.33
N ASN A 27 7.09 0.15 16.02
CA ASN A 27 5.90 -0.43 16.65
C ASN A 27 5.73 -1.92 16.29
N VAL A 28 5.97 -2.30 15.03
CA VAL A 28 5.86 -3.69 14.57
C VAL A 28 6.93 -4.59 15.21
N ILE A 29 8.16 -4.08 15.40
CA ILE A 29 9.31 -4.88 15.87
C ILE A 29 9.40 -4.93 17.40
N ALA A 30 9.19 -3.80 18.09
CA ALA A 30 9.49 -3.67 19.52
C ALA A 30 8.25 -3.77 20.43
N CYS A 31 7.04 -3.56 19.92
CA CYS A 31 5.82 -3.66 20.72
C CYS A 31 5.15 -5.02 20.57
N GLU A 32 4.48 -5.48 21.63
CA GLU A 32 3.81 -6.77 21.67
C GLU A 32 2.43 -6.68 22.35
N GLY A 33 1.58 -7.69 22.13
CA GLY A 33 0.25 -7.72 22.73
C GLY A 33 -0.53 -6.43 22.43
N THR A 34 -1.11 -5.81 23.46
CA THR A 34 -1.91 -4.58 23.33
C THR A 34 -1.10 -3.33 23.01
N THR A 35 0.24 -3.34 23.21
CA THR A 35 1.09 -2.17 22.87
C THR A 35 1.45 -2.13 21.39
N ARG A 36 1.33 -3.26 20.67
CA ARG A 36 1.47 -3.30 19.21
C ARG A 36 0.20 -2.82 18.53
N ILE A 37 0.28 -1.61 17.98
CA ILE A 37 -0.77 -0.90 17.27
C ILE A 37 -0.77 -1.32 15.80
N GLU A 38 0.38 -1.24 15.14
CA GLU A 38 0.57 -1.59 13.74
C GLU A 38 0.56 -3.11 13.57
N ARG A 39 -0.43 -3.60 12.81
CA ARG A 39 -0.62 -5.02 12.53
C ARG A 39 -0.92 -5.24 11.05
N PRO A 40 0.01 -4.89 10.15
CA PRO A 40 -0.22 -5.03 8.72
C PRO A 40 -0.45 -6.50 8.36
N GLU A 41 -1.57 -6.77 7.69
CA GLU A 41 -1.87 -8.07 7.10
C GLU A 41 -1.90 -7.94 5.58
N ARG A 42 -1.56 -9.03 4.87
CA ARG A 42 -1.74 -9.08 3.41
C ARG A 42 -3.20 -8.87 3.08
N TYR A 43 -3.50 -8.11 2.02
CA TYR A 43 -4.88 -7.83 1.59
C TYR A 43 -5.72 -9.12 1.41
N LYS A 44 -5.10 -10.22 0.97
CA LYS A 44 -5.76 -11.54 0.83
C LYS A 44 -6.32 -12.08 2.16
N ARG A 45 -5.75 -11.72 3.31
CA ARG A 45 -6.28 -12.08 4.64
C ARG A 45 -7.50 -11.24 5.03
N TRP A 46 -7.65 -10.04 4.47
CA TRP A 46 -8.82 -9.20 4.69
C TRP A 46 -10.07 -9.73 3.99
N ILE A 47 -9.92 -10.36 2.82
CA ILE A 47 -11.05 -10.93 2.05
C ILE A 47 -11.98 -11.82 2.90
N PRO A 48 -11.50 -12.89 3.58
CA PRO A 48 -12.39 -13.71 4.41
C PRO A 48 -12.93 -12.97 5.63
N ARG A 49 -12.20 -11.99 6.18
CA ARG A 49 -12.68 -11.18 7.34
C ARG A 49 -13.86 -10.29 6.94
N ILE A 50 -13.73 -9.59 5.82
CA ILE A 50 -14.78 -8.71 5.27
C ILE A 50 -16.04 -9.52 4.96
N ARG A 51 -15.88 -10.67 4.26
CA ARG A 51 -17.00 -11.56 3.93
C ARG A 51 -17.67 -12.15 5.17
N LYS A 52 -16.91 -12.57 6.18
CA LYS A 52 -17.46 -13.11 7.43
C LYS A 52 -18.28 -12.07 8.21
N SER A 53 -17.97 -10.79 8.03
CA SER A 53 -18.75 -9.69 8.58
C SER A 53 -20.00 -9.32 7.77
N GLY A 54 -20.33 -10.09 6.73
CA GLY A 54 -21.53 -9.90 5.91
C GLY A 54 -21.37 -8.92 4.74
N PHE A 55 -20.17 -8.37 4.53
CA PHE A 55 -19.90 -7.48 3.41
C PHE A 55 -19.66 -8.26 2.11
N VAL A 56 -20.16 -7.69 1.01
CA VAL A 56 -19.94 -8.20 -0.34
C VAL A 56 -19.01 -7.23 -1.05
N GLN A 57 -17.95 -7.78 -1.62
CA GLN A 57 -16.99 -7.00 -2.39
C GLN A 57 -17.61 -6.59 -3.71
N ILE A 58 -17.51 -5.31 -4.05
CA ILE A 58 -17.99 -4.81 -5.34
C ILE A 58 -16.86 -4.70 -6.36
N HIS A 59 -17.21 -4.80 -7.65
CA HIS A 59 -16.24 -4.59 -8.72
C HIS A 59 -15.82 -3.12 -8.76
N LEU A 60 -14.53 -2.89 -8.91
CA LEU A 60 -14.01 -1.54 -9.09
C LEU A 60 -14.36 -1.05 -10.50
N PRO A 61 -14.84 0.19 -10.69
CA PRO A 61 -15.17 0.67 -12.03
C PRO A 61 -13.95 0.62 -12.96
N GLU A 62 -14.10 -0.05 -14.10
CA GLU A 62 -13.02 -0.27 -15.07
C GLU A 62 -12.38 1.05 -15.52
N GLU A 63 -13.19 2.07 -15.79
CA GLU A 63 -12.72 3.43 -16.13
C GLU A 63 -11.76 4.01 -15.07
N ILE A 64 -12.03 3.74 -13.78
CA ILE A 64 -11.17 4.21 -12.69
C ILE A 64 -9.86 3.41 -12.65
N ILE A 65 -9.93 2.09 -12.86
CA ILE A 65 -8.74 1.22 -12.92
C ILE A 65 -7.82 1.69 -14.05
N GLU A 66 -8.35 1.82 -15.27
CA GLU A 66 -7.60 2.23 -16.45
C GLU A 66 -6.96 3.62 -16.25
N LYS A 67 -7.70 4.56 -15.68
CA LYS A 67 -7.20 5.90 -15.37
C LYS A 67 -6.05 5.86 -14.36
N ILE A 68 -6.15 5.02 -13.33
CA ILE A 68 -5.08 4.85 -12.33
C ILE A 68 -3.84 4.21 -12.98
N GLU A 69 -4.02 3.14 -13.75
CA GLU A 69 -2.91 2.45 -14.42
C GLU A 69 -2.19 3.37 -15.42
N ALA A 70 -2.96 4.14 -16.21
CA ALA A 70 -2.41 5.13 -17.14
C ALA A 70 -1.63 6.22 -16.39
N LYS A 71 -2.18 6.74 -15.28
CA LYS A 71 -1.49 7.73 -14.44
C LYS A 71 -0.18 7.18 -13.89
N VAL A 72 -0.18 5.94 -13.38
CA VAL A 72 1.03 5.27 -12.87
C VAL A 72 2.08 5.13 -13.95
N ARG A 73 1.70 4.66 -15.15
CA ARG A 73 2.61 4.49 -16.27
C ARG A 73 3.23 5.81 -16.74
N LEU A 74 2.48 6.91 -16.70
CA LEU A 74 2.92 8.21 -17.24
C LEU A 74 3.68 9.08 -16.22
N GLN A 75 3.34 8.99 -14.94
CA GLN A 75 3.77 9.97 -13.93
C GLN A 75 4.66 9.40 -12.82
N TYR A 76 4.78 8.07 -12.71
CA TYR A 76 5.49 7.43 -11.62
C TYR A 76 6.73 6.66 -12.11
N HIS A 77 7.64 6.39 -11.18
CA HIS A 77 8.83 5.61 -11.48
C HIS A 77 8.47 4.20 -11.98
N ARG A 78 9.16 3.70 -13.01
CA ARG A 78 8.90 2.40 -13.69
C ARG A 78 8.78 1.16 -12.81
N LYS A 79 9.28 1.21 -11.57
CA LYS A 79 9.18 0.12 -10.59
C LYS A 79 7.90 0.20 -9.76
N PHE A 80 7.24 1.35 -9.71
CA PHE A 80 5.94 1.50 -9.08
C PHE A 80 4.87 0.91 -9.99
N PHE A 81 3.89 0.22 -9.40
CA PHE A 81 2.75 -0.32 -10.12
C PHE A 81 1.48 -0.09 -9.32
N ALA A 82 0.38 0.06 -10.04
CA ALA A 82 -0.97 -0.13 -9.56
C ALA A 82 -1.66 -1.05 -10.56
N ARG A 83 -2.47 -2.00 -10.10
CA ARG A 83 -3.23 -2.92 -10.94
C ARG A 83 -4.43 -3.47 -10.20
N GLU A 84 -5.39 -3.97 -10.93
CA GLU A 84 -6.48 -4.76 -10.34
C GLU A 84 -6.02 -6.20 -10.03
N GLU A 85 -6.37 -6.73 -8.86
CA GLU A 85 -6.23 -8.15 -8.50
C GLU A 85 -7.41 -8.58 -7.60
N ASN A 86 -8.30 -9.44 -8.10
CA ASN A 86 -9.48 -9.94 -7.37
C ASN A 86 -10.44 -8.83 -6.89
N ASN A 87 -10.78 -7.83 -7.71
CA ASN A 87 -11.56 -6.65 -7.33
C ASN A 87 -10.90 -5.79 -6.22
N TRP A 88 -9.57 -5.89 -6.06
CA TRP A 88 -8.77 -4.95 -5.28
C TRP A 88 -7.88 -4.14 -6.20
N MET A 89 -7.71 -2.86 -5.92
CA MET A 89 -6.65 -2.07 -6.51
C MET A 89 -5.40 -2.27 -5.65
N VAL A 90 -4.44 -3.04 -6.15
CA VAL A 90 -3.17 -3.30 -5.46
C VAL A 90 -2.07 -2.41 -6.00
N GLN A 91 -1.33 -1.78 -5.09
CA GLN A 91 -0.23 -0.90 -5.41
C GLN A 91 1.07 -1.44 -4.81
N GLY A 92 2.18 -1.23 -5.50
CA GLY A 92 3.44 -1.78 -5.04
C GLY A 92 4.68 -1.27 -5.75
N TRP A 93 5.82 -1.83 -5.32
CA TRP A 93 7.14 -1.45 -5.81
C TRP A 93 7.96 -2.69 -6.16
N ASN A 94 8.49 -2.74 -7.39
CA ASN A 94 9.40 -3.78 -7.87
C ASN A 94 8.85 -5.20 -7.65
N GLY A 95 7.59 -5.41 -8.00
CA GLY A 95 6.87 -6.67 -7.85
C GLY A 95 6.34 -6.98 -6.43
N ARG A 96 6.61 -6.11 -5.44
CA ARG A 96 6.09 -6.28 -4.07
C ARG A 96 4.88 -5.39 -3.83
N VAL A 97 3.75 -5.99 -3.44
CA VAL A 97 2.54 -5.27 -3.03
C VAL A 97 2.79 -4.56 -1.70
N LEU A 98 2.43 -3.28 -1.64
CA LEU A 98 2.51 -2.42 -0.46
C LEU A 98 1.12 -2.12 0.12
N TYR A 99 0.15 -1.82 -0.74
CA TYR A 99 -1.21 -1.46 -0.34
C TYR A 99 -2.25 -2.16 -1.20
N GLY A 100 -3.42 -2.41 -0.62
CA GLY A 100 -4.61 -2.89 -1.33
C GLY A 100 -5.81 -2.04 -0.94
N LEU A 101 -6.60 -1.65 -1.94
CA LEU A 101 -7.83 -0.88 -1.78
C LEU A 101 -9.00 -1.70 -2.33
N SER A 102 -10.11 -1.76 -1.58
CA SER A 102 -11.37 -2.39 -1.99
C SER A 102 -12.55 -1.50 -1.63
N LEU A 103 -13.66 -1.69 -2.34
CA LEU A 103 -14.96 -1.11 -2.02
C LEU A 103 -15.92 -2.19 -1.50
#